data_AF-A0A1A8NAN0-F1
#
_entry.id   AF-A0A1A8NAN0-F1
#
_cell.length_a   1.000
_cell.length_b   1.000
_cell.length_c   1.000
_cell.angle_alpha   90.00
_cell.angle_beta   90.00
_cell.angle_gamma   90.00
#
_symmetry.space_group_name_H-M   'P 1'
#
loop_
_entity.id
_entity.type
_entity.pdbx_description
1 polymer ?
#
loop_
_entity_poly.entity_id
_entity_poly.type
_entity_poly.pdbx_seq_one_letter_code
_entity_poly.pdbx_strand_id
1 'polypeptide(L)'
;MSEEPASVIQLLRRQKPKLIEILSADADFVLQHADARALLSPRSYQQVKHCRTPGEKVTDLLDHIIQRSPESAQGLLDLLKEPDLQKAFPMLYFVKDLDVHTHSPEKEVTSIKRKEVSKELEVIPAKKICSSDSSLVTEKQLMSVARSIGRSWREIGRRVLNISSVKLEQIEEDHSLHVERVFAMLRYWRKLQRDKATAAHLHSLLSQGDEALLPEDIDFLINSD
;
A
#
# COMPACT_ATOMS: atom_id res chain seq x y z
N MET A 1 -12.84 -27.09 -1.19
CA MET A 1 -11.97 -27.29 -0.01
C MET A 1 -11.03 -26.11 0.05
N SER A 2 -10.78 -25.60 1.25
CA SER A 2 -10.03 -24.40 1.64
C SER A 2 -8.94 -23.87 0.67
N GLU A 3 -9.24 -22.81 -0.09
CA GLU A 3 -8.25 -21.98 -0.80
C GLU A 3 -8.04 -20.59 -0.15
N GLU A 4 -8.92 -20.18 0.77
CA GLU A 4 -8.87 -18.88 1.46
C GLU A 4 -7.53 -18.53 2.13
N PRO A 5 -6.87 -19.42 2.91
CA PRO A 5 -5.84 -18.95 3.83
C PRO A 5 -4.46 -18.78 3.12
N ALA A 6 -4.35 -19.20 1.85
CA ALA A 6 -3.22 -18.86 0.99
C ALA A 6 -3.22 -17.37 0.57
N SER A 7 -4.40 -16.78 0.38
CA SER A 7 -4.56 -15.35 0.07
C SER A 7 -4.06 -14.47 1.22
N VAL A 8 -4.33 -14.90 2.45
CA VAL A 8 -3.92 -14.25 3.70
C VAL A 8 -2.40 -14.23 3.85
N ILE A 9 -1.72 -15.35 3.55
CA ILE A 9 -0.24 -15.40 3.51
C ILE A 9 0.33 -14.42 2.46
N GLN A 10 -0.22 -14.39 1.24
CA GLN A 10 0.28 -13.46 0.21
C GLN A 10 0.08 -11.99 0.61
N LEU A 11 -1.03 -11.70 1.30
CA LEU A 11 -1.38 -10.37 1.76
C LEU A 11 -0.48 -9.90 2.91
N LEU A 12 -0.24 -10.76 3.90
CA LEU A 12 0.76 -10.55 4.94
C LEU A 12 2.16 -10.38 4.35
N ARG A 13 2.56 -11.18 3.34
CA ARG A 13 3.83 -11.00 2.63
C ARG A 13 3.94 -9.64 1.91
N ARG A 14 2.85 -9.16 1.29
CA ARG A 14 2.81 -7.84 0.64
C ARG A 14 2.87 -6.68 1.62
N GLN A 15 2.17 -6.77 2.75
CA GLN A 15 2.16 -5.73 3.78
C GLN A 15 3.28 -5.86 4.81
N LYS A 16 4.04 -6.97 4.79
CA LYS A 16 5.15 -7.28 5.71
C LYS A 16 6.06 -6.08 6.02
N PRO A 17 6.60 -5.30 5.06
CA PRO A 17 7.46 -4.16 5.38
C PRO A 17 6.74 -3.09 6.22
N LYS A 18 5.47 -2.77 5.91
CA LYS A 18 4.68 -1.82 6.69
C LYS A 18 4.31 -2.36 8.08
N LEU A 19 3.96 -3.64 8.15
CA LEU A 19 3.70 -4.31 9.43
C LEU A 19 4.96 -4.32 10.30
N ILE A 20 6.14 -4.60 9.73
CA ILE A 20 7.42 -4.50 10.45
C ILE A 20 7.62 -3.08 10.97
N GLU A 21 7.49 -2.06 10.11
CA GLU A 21 7.67 -0.66 10.49
C GLU A 21 6.76 -0.26 11.67
N ILE A 22 5.47 -0.57 11.59
CA ILE A 22 4.47 -0.20 12.61
C ILE A 22 4.65 -1.00 13.90
N LEU A 23 4.72 -2.34 13.82
CA LEU A 23 4.81 -3.22 14.99
C LEU A 23 6.19 -3.12 15.66
N SER A 24 7.24 -2.65 14.96
CA SER A 24 8.56 -2.41 15.55
C SER A 24 8.57 -1.28 16.59
N ALA A 25 7.51 -0.45 16.64
CA ALA A 25 7.35 0.54 17.70
C ALA A 25 7.17 -0.11 19.09
N ASP A 26 6.59 -1.31 19.17
CA ASP A 26 6.54 -2.12 20.40
C ASP A 26 6.53 -3.63 20.06
N ALA A 27 7.70 -4.13 19.68
CA ALA A 27 7.88 -5.53 19.27
C ALA A 27 7.62 -6.54 20.40
N ASP A 28 7.82 -6.15 21.66
CA ASP A 28 7.65 -7.03 22.82
C ASP A 28 6.16 -7.19 23.19
N PHE A 29 5.36 -6.12 23.07
CA PHE A 29 3.90 -6.19 23.18
C PHE A 29 3.27 -7.12 22.12
N VAL A 30 3.74 -7.04 20.88
CA VAL A 30 3.29 -7.89 19.76
C VAL A 30 3.69 -9.35 19.96
N LEU A 31 4.93 -9.59 20.42
CA LEU A 31 5.42 -10.93 20.76
C LEU A 31 4.60 -11.58 21.88
N GLN A 32 4.19 -10.80 22.90
CA GLN A 32 3.33 -11.30 23.98
C GLN A 32 1.92 -11.67 23.48
N HIS A 33 1.32 -10.87 22.59
CA HIS A 33 -0.01 -11.19 22.03
C HIS A 33 0.05 -12.42 21.10
N ALA A 34 1.12 -12.57 20.32
CA ALA A 34 1.31 -13.73 19.45
C ALA A 34 1.48 -15.06 20.23
N ASP A 35 2.08 -15.00 21.41
CA ASP A 35 2.18 -16.13 22.36
C ASP A 35 0.82 -16.45 23.01
N ALA A 36 0.07 -15.42 23.44
CA ALA A 36 -1.28 -15.58 23.99
C ALA A 36 -2.27 -16.24 23.02
N ARG A 37 -2.10 -16.01 21.71
CA ARG A 37 -2.85 -16.67 20.63
C ARG A 37 -2.22 -18.00 20.14
N ALA A 38 -1.13 -18.46 20.76
CA ALA A 38 -0.38 -19.68 20.41
C ALA A 38 0.06 -19.79 18.92
N LEU A 39 0.22 -18.65 18.24
CA LEU A 39 0.58 -18.58 16.81
C LEU A 39 2.01 -19.09 16.56
N LEU A 40 2.88 -18.86 17.55
CA LEU A 40 4.26 -19.34 17.54
C LEU A 40 4.39 -20.68 18.28
N SER A 41 5.40 -21.46 17.92
CA SER A 41 5.84 -22.57 18.79
C SER A 41 6.69 -22.00 19.94
N PRO A 42 6.81 -22.69 21.09
CA PRO A 42 7.69 -22.23 22.17
C PRO A 42 9.14 -22.00 21.73
N ARG A 43 9.61 -22.78 20.74
CA ARG A 43 10.94 -22.61 20.13
C ARG A 43 11.01 -21.33 19.28
N SER A 44 9.99 -21.07 18.46
CA SER A 44 9.91 -19.86 17.63
C SER A 44 9.76 -18.60 18.48
N TYR A 45 8.93 -18.63 19.53
CA TYR A 45 8.83 -17.56 20.52
C TYR A 45 10.19 -17.27 21.16
N GLN A 46 10.92 -18.31 21.60
CA GLN A 46 12.27 -18.14 22.12
C GLN A 46 13.22 -17.56 21.08
N GLN A 47 13.22 -18.04 19.83
CA GLN A 47 14.09 -17.49 18.78
C GLN A 47 13.82 -16.00 18.56
N VAL A 48 12.56 -15.60 18.37
CA VAL A 48 12.17 -14.19 18.23
C VAL A 48 12.56 -13.38 19.48
N LYS A 49 12.35 -13.90 20.69
CA LYS A 49 12.70 -13.22 21.95
C LYS A 49 14.20 -12.92 22.09
N HIS A 50 15.07 -13.72 21.48
CA HIS A 50 16.52 -13.50 21.49
C HIS A 50 17.00 -12.50 20.43
N CYS A 51 16.16 -12.10 19.46
CA CYS A 51 16.53 -11.07 18.48
C CYS A 51 16.69 -9.71 19.17
N ARG A 52 17.81 -9.02 18.86
CA ARG A 52 18.21 -7.80 19.60
C ARG A 52 17.53 -6.53 19.11
N THR A 53 17.10 -6.47 17.85
CA THR A 53 16.41 -5.30 17.31
C THR A 53 14.90 -5.56 17.20
N PRO A 54 14.03 -4.58 17.49
CA PRO A 54 12.58 -4.77 17.40
C PRO A 54 12.11 -5.01 15.96
N GLY A 55 12.81 -4.44 14.96
CA GLY A 55 12.55 -4.68 13.55
C GLY A 55 12.82 -6.14 13.14
N GLU A 56 13.95 -6.72 13.56
CA GLU A 56 14.24 -8.15 13.32
C GLU A 56 13.27 -9.04 14.10
N LYS A 57 13.00 -8.76 15.39
CA LYS A 57 11.99 -9.49 16.18
C LYS A 57 10.67 -9.66 15.42
N VAL A 58 10.11 -8.56 14.92
CA VAL A 58 8.83 -8.58 14.18
C VAL A 58 8.99 -9.26 12.81
N THR A 59 10.12 -9.07 12.13
CA THR A 59 10.40 -9.71 10.84
C THR A 59 10.45 -11.23 10.96
N ASP A 60 11.16 -11.75 11.96
CA ASP A 60 11.26 -13.17 12.28
C ASP A 60 9.92 -13.74 12.74
N LEU A 61 9.16 -13.00 13.55
CA LEU A 61 7.80 -13.39 13.97
C LEU A 61 6.88 -13.58 12.76
N LEU A 62 6.89 -12.61 11.85
CA LEU A 62 6.12 -12.66 10.60
C LEU A 62 6.58 -13.81 9.70
N ASP A 63 7.89 -14.01 9.51
CA ASP A 63 8.39 -15.12 8.69
C ASP A 63 8.08 -16.49 9.28
N HIS A 64 8.22 -16.68 10.60
CA HIS A 64 7.84 -17.94 11.24
C HIS A 64 6.37 -18.25 11.06
N ILE A 65 5.49 -17.25 11.18
CA ILE A 65 4.04 -17.43 10.97
C ILE A 65 3.74 -17.76 9.50
N ILE A 66 4.35 -17.04 8.55
CA ILE A 66 4.21 -17.24 7.10
C ILE A 66 4.77 -18.59 6.63
N GLN A 67 5.84 -19.09 7.25
CA GLN A 67 6.46 -20.38 6.91
C GLN A 67 5.74 -21.57 7.55
N ARG A 68 5.08 -21.39 8.71
CA ARG A 68 4.53 -22.48 9.51
C ARG A 68 3.21 -23.00 8.97
N SER A 69 2.18 -22.16 8.90
CA SER A 69 0.86 -22.60 8.44
C SER A 69 -0.05 -21.42 8.05
N PRO A 70 -1.02 -21.66 7.15
CA PRO A 70 -1.96 -20.63 6.73
C PRO A 70 -3.03 -20.36 7.81
N GLU A 71 -3.29 -21.28 8.75
CA GLU A 71 -4.09 -20.99 9.96
C GLU A 71 -3.35 -20.03 10.92
N SER A 72 -2.04 -20.19 11.09
CA SER A 72 -1.22 -19.29 11.90
C SER A 72 -1.24 -17.86 11.34
N ALA A 73 -1.22 -17.75 10.00
CA ALA A 73 -1.34 -16.50 9.28
C ALA A 73 -2.71 -15.83 9.46
N GLN A 74 -3.81 -16.61 9.44
CA GLN A 74 -5.15 -16.09 9.76
C GLN A 74 -5.23 -15.60 11.21
N GLY A 75 -4.76 -16.39 12.19
CA GLY A 75 -4.77 -15.98 13.59
C GLY A 75 -3.94 -14.73 13.88
N LEU A 76 -2.88 -14.47 13.10
CA LEU A 76 -2.16 -13.20 13.13
C LEU A 76 -2.99 -12.04 12.56
N LEU A 77 -3.70 -12.25 11.45
CA LEU A 77 -4.57 -11.23 10.87
C LEU A 77 -5.68 -10.84 11.85
N ASP A 78 -6.27 -11.82 12.54
CA ASP A 78 -7.29 -11.57 13.57
C ASP A 78 -6.71 -10.80 14.76
N LEU A 79 -5.49 -11.12 15.20
CA LEU A 79 -4.75 -10.39 16.23
C LEU A 79 -4.45 -8.93 15.82
N LEU A 80 -4.10 -8.69 14.54
CA LEU A 80 -3.91 -7.33 14.01
C LEU A 80 -5.23 -6.53 13.95
N LYS A 81 -6.39 -7.19 13.99
CA LYS A 81 -7.71 -6.56 14.07
C LYS A 81 -8.18 -6.34 15.51
N GLU A 82 -7.51 -6.90 16.52
CA GLU A 82 -7.94 -6.75 17.92
C GLU A 82 -7.90 -5.28 18.36
N PRO A 83 -8.93 -4.81 19.10
CA PRO A 83 -9.06 -3.40 19.47
C PRO A 83 -7.93 -2.92 20.37
N ASP A 84 -7.31 -3.81 21.14
CA ASP A 84 -6.20 -3.46 22.03
C ASP A 84 -4.87 -3.30 21.26
N LEU A 85 -4.65 -4.10 20.21
CA LEU A 85 -3.52 -3.91 19.30
C LEU A 85 -3.70 -2.64 18.44
N GLN A 86 -4.93 -2.36 17.98
CA GLN A 86 -5.26 -1.13 17.24
C GLN A 86 -5.14 0.14 18.09
N LYS A 87 -5.38 0.07 19.41
CA LYS A 87 -5.10 1.18 20.35
C LYS A 87 -3.59 1.43 20.50
N ALA A 88 -2.80 0.36 20.60
CA ALA A 88 -1.33 0.46 20.70
C ALA A 88 -0.71 0.98 19.38
N PHE A 89 -1.25 0.54 18.24
CA PHE A 89 -0.77 0.88 16.91
C PHE A 89 -1.89 1.46 16.03
N PRO A 90 -2.24 2.76 16.18
CA PRO A 90 -3.30 3.38 15.36
C PRO A 90 -2.98 3.40 13.85
N MET A 91 -1.73 3.17 13.46
CA MET A 91 -1.33 2.96 12.07
C MET A 91 -1.79 1.62 11.48
N LEU A 92 -2.25 0.65 12.28
CA LEU A 92 -2.79 -0.63 11.79
C LEU A 92 -4.22 -0.53 11.21
N TYR A 93 -4.83 0.66 11.15
CA TYR A 93 -6.24 0.80 10.73
C TYR A 93 -6.51 0.16 9.36
N PHE A 94 -5.55 0.20 8.42
CA PHE A 94 -5.68 -0.40 7.09
C PHE A 94 -5.84 -1.93 7.09
N VAL A 95 -5.53 -2.61 8.21
CA VAL A 95 -5.77 -4.05 8.39
C VAL A 95 -7.22 -4.32 8.80
N LYS A 96 -7.93 -3.32 9.34
CA LYS A 96 -9.33 -3.42 9.72
C LYS A 96 -10.27 -3.42 8.51
N ASP A 97 -9.92 -2.67 7.47
CA ASP A 97 -10.57 -2.73 6.15
C ASP A 97 -10.21 -4.00 5.36
N LEU A 98 -9.25 -4.77 5.86
CA LEU A 98 -8.69 -5.95 5.22
C LEU A 98 -9.48 -7.21 5.62
N ASP A 99 -10.79 -7.13 5.47
CA ASP A 99 -11.67 -8.26 5.71
C ASP A 99 -11.93 -9.07 4.44
N VAL A 100 -11.51 -10.34 4.48
CA VAL A 100 -11.88 -11.36 3.49
C VAL A 100 -13.29 -11.87 3.83
N HIS A 101 -14.23 -10.96 4.07
CA HIS A 101 -15.64 -11.30 4.23
C HIS A 101 -16.29 -11.42 2.84
N THR A 102 -16.20 -12.62 2.26
CA THR A 102 -17.26 -13.05 1.35
C THR A 102 -18.44 -13.53 2.19
N HIS A 103 -19.36 -12.62 2.52
CA HIS A 103 -20.75 -12.99 2.76
C HIS A 103 -21.68 -11.93 2.17
N SER A 104 -22.35 -12.31 1.07
CA SER A 104 -23.43 -11.57 0.42
C SER A 104 -24.60 -11.26 1.37
N PRO A 105 -25.46 -10.31 1.00
CA PRO A 105 -26.70 -10.73 0.36
C PRO A 105 -26.82 -10.31 -1.12
N GLU A 106 -27.63 -11.05 -1.87
CA GLU A 106 -27.99 -10.80 -3.28
C GLU A 106 -28.62 -9.40 -3.45
N LYS A 107 -28.54 -8.68 -4.59
CA LYS A 107 -28.44 -9.02 -6.03
C LYS A 107 -27.51 -7.97 -6.71
N GLU A 108 -27.05 -8.02 -7.96
CA GLU A 108 -27.55 -8.68 -9.17
C GLU A 108 -26.43 -8.88 -10.23
N VAL A 109 -26.31 -10.09 -10.78
CA VAL A 109 -25.89 -10.48 -12.15
C VAL A 109 -24.96 -9.52 -12.93
N THR A 110 -23.70 -9.87 -13.26
CA THR A 110 -23.39 -10.62 -14.50
C THR A 110 -21.97 -11.23 -14.55
N SER A 111 -21.93 -12.57 -14.53
CA SER A 111 -21.20 -13.50 -15.41
C SER A 111 -19.85 -13.18 -16.09
N ILE A 112 -19.01 -14.25 -16.14
CA ILE A 112 -17.87 -14.58 -17.04
C ILE A 112 -16.46 -14.32 -16.44
N LYS A 113 -15.49 -15.24 -16.30
CA LYS A 113 -15.35 -16.72 -16.20
C LYS A 113 -13.89 -17.08 -16.57
N ARG A 114 -13.04 -17.40 -15.57
CA ARG A 114 -11.80 -18.23 -15.65
C ARG A 114 -10.66 -17.66 -16.56
N LYS A 115 -9.37 -18.06 -16.49
CA LYS A 115 -8.68 -19.17 -15.80
C LYS A 115 -7.16 -18.87 -15.60
N GLU A 116 -6.56 -19.55 -14.62
CA GLU A 116 -5.14 -19.97 -14.44
C GLU A 116 -4.09 -19.62 -15.54
N VAL A 117 -3.00 -18.92 -15.23
CA VAL A 117 -1.66 -19.44 -14.76
C VAL A 117 -0.86 -20.22 -15.82
N SER A 118 0.22 -19.60 -16.37
CA SER A 118 1.60 -20.16 -16.49
C SER A 118 2.49 -19.47 -17.56
N LYS A 119 3.80 -19.43 -17.26
CA LYS A 119 4.98 -19.39 -18.16
C LYS A 119 5.27 -18.15 -19.04
N GLU A 120 6.27 -17.40 -18.56
CA GLU A 120 7.64 -17.36 -19.14
C GLU A 120 7.82 -17.17 -20.67
N LEU A 121 8.26 -15.95 -20.99
CA LEU A 121 9.16 -15.53 -22.08
C LEU A 121 8.72 -15.59 -23.57
N GLU A 122 9.15 -14.50 -24.23
CA GLU A 122 9.47 -14.29 -25.65
C GLU A 122 8.42 -13.80 -26.69
N VAL A 123 8.76 -12.61 -27.20
CA VAL A 123 8.54 -12.04 -28.54
C VAL A 123 7.16 -11.45 -28.92
N ILE A 124 7.24 -10.20 -29.42
CA ILE A 124 6.16 -9.29 -29.85
C ILE A 124 5.77 -9.60 -31.31
N PRO A 125 4.46 -9.56 -31.69
CA PRO A 125 4.04 -8.53 -32.65
C PRO A 125 2.61 -7.96 -32.49
N ALA A 126 2.57 -6.64 -32.20
CA ALA A 126 1.66 -5.57 -32.64
C ALA A 126 0.21 -5.78 -33.20
N LYS A 127 -0.68 -4.85 -32.80
CA LYS A 127 -2.03 -4.46 -33.36
C LYS A 127 -3.19 -5.42 -33.04
N LYS A 128 -4.45 -5.02 -32.81
CA LYS A 128 -5.21 -3.76 -32.49
C LYS A 128 -6.63 -4.27 -32.08
N ILE A 129 -7.51 -3.65 -31.28
CA ILE A 129 -7.57 -2.57 -30.26
C ILE A 129 -8.91 -2.83 -29.50
N CYS A 130 -9.03 -2.52 -28.20
CA CYS A 130 -10.32 -2.10 -27.61
C CYS A 130 -10.13 -1.37 -26.27
N SER A 131 -10.77 -0.22 -26.16
CA SER A 131 -10.58 0.86 -25.20
C SER A 131 -10.77 0.50 -23.72
N SER A 132 -9.83 0.99 -22.91
CA SER A 132 -9.98 1.34 -21.49
C SER A 132 -8.78 2.20 -21.13
N ASP A 133 -8.82 3.44 -21.58
CA ASP A 133 -7.69 4.37 -21.61
C ASP A 133 -7.38 4.95 -20.22
N SER A 134 -6.92 4.09 -19.31
CA SER A 134 -6.13 4.51 -18.15
C SER A 134 -4.74 4.93 -18.60
N SER A 135 -4.66 6.07 -19.31
CA SER A 135 -3.38 6.64 -19.75
C SER A 135 -2.50 6.92 -18.52
N LEU A 136 -1.36 6.22 -18.46
CA LEU A 136 -0.36 6.38 -17.40
C LEU A 136 0.12 7.84 -17.39
N VAL A 137 0.21 8.48 -16.21
CA VAL A 137 0.51 9.92 -16.17
C VAL A 137 1.84 10.21 -16.86
N THR A 138 1.74 10.93 -17.96
CA THR A 138 2.89 11.31 -18.79
C THR A 138 3.74 12.34 -18.05
N GLU A 139 5.03 12.40 -18.41
CA GLU A 139 5.95 13.35 -17.78
C GLU A 139 5.53 14.82 -18.02
N LYS A 140 4.91 15.10 -19.16
CA LYS A 140 4.31 16.39 -19.51
C LYS A 140 3.14 16.75 -18.58
N GLN A 141 2.22 15.82 -18.32
CA GLN A 141 1.11 16.03 -17.39
C GLN A 141 1.62 16.29 -15.95
N LEU A 142 2.56 15.49 -15.45
CA LEU A 142 3.19 15.73 -14.13
C LEU A 142 3.82 17.12 -14.06
N MET A 143 4.47 17.59 -15.13
CA MET A 143 5.11 18.90 -15.18
C MET A 143 4.11 20.07 -15.28
N SER A 144 2.97 19.90 -15.95
CA SER A 144 1.88 20.89 -15.91
C SER A 144 1.28 21.00 -14.52
N VAL A 145 0.99 19.86 -13.86
CA VAL A 145 0.48 19.83 -12.47
C VAL A 145 1.49 20.41 -11.47
N ALA A 146 2.79 20.17 -11.69
CA ALA A 146 3.84 20.77 -10.89
C ALA A 146 3.92 22.31 -10.97
N ARG A 147 3.29 22.92 -11.98
CA ARG A 147 3.17 24.38 -12.13
C ARG A 147 1.91 24.94 -11.49
N SER A 148 0.80 24.19 -11.46
CA SER A 148 -0.42 24.61 -10.76
C SER A 148 -0.32 24.43 -9.25
N ILE A 149 0.30 23.33 -8.78
CA ILE A 149 0.57 23.11 -7.35
C ILE A 149 1.46 24.24 -6.79
N GLY A 150 0.86 25.07 -5.93
CA GLY A 150 1.53 26.16 -5.23
C GLY A 150 2.36 25.71 -4.02
N ARG A 151 2.53 26.62 -3.06
CA ARG A 151 3.42 26.45 -1.89
C ARG A 151 3.03 25.26 -0.98
N SER A 152 1.78 24.81 -1.04
CA SER A 152 1.23 23.68 -0.26
C SER A 152 1.70 22.30 -0.73
N TRP A 153 2.64 22.20 -1.67
CA TRP A 153 3.14 20.92 -2.20
C TRP A 153 3.61 19.93 -1.12
N ARG A 154 4.22 20.40 -0.01
CA ARG A 154 4.62 19.55 1.12
C ARG A 154 3.42 18.93 1.84
N GLU A 155 2.33 19.69 1.99
CA GLU A 155 1.08 19.23 2.59
C GLU A 155 0.39 18.20 1.68
N ILE A 156 0.35 18.46 0.37
CA ILE A 156 -0.17 17.52 -0.65
C ILE A 156 0.65 16.24 -0.66
N GLY A 157 1.98 16.33 -0.66
CA GLY A 157 2.87 15.17 -0.59
C GLY A 157 2.56 14.28 0.61
N ARG A 158 2.35 14.89 1.78
CA ARG A 158 2.07 14.19 3.04
C ARG A 158 0.64 13.63 3.12
N ARG A 159 -0.39 14.47 2.90
CA ARG A 159 -1.81 14.13 3.11
C ARG A 159 -2.40 13.37 1.92
N VAL A 160 -2.11 13.80 0.69
CA VAL A 160 -2.75 13.31 -0.54
C VAL A 160 -1.95 12.17 -1.17
N LEU A 161 -0.62 12.30 -1.23
CA LEU A 161 0.25 11.31 -1.89
C LEU A 161 0.88 10.30 -0.91
N ASN A 162 0.69 10.50 0.39
CA ASN A 162 1.22 9.67 1.50
C ASN A 162 2.73 9.42 1.39
N ILE A 163 3.48 10.50 1.12
CA ILE A 163 4.94 10.56 1.07
C ILE A 163 5.45 11.01 2.44
N SER A 164 6.50 10.35 2.96
CA SER A 164 7.09 10.69 4.25
C SER A 164 7.67 12.11 4.28
N SER A 165 7.59 12.79 5.42
CA SER A 165 8.15 14.12 5.63
C SER A 165 9.64 14.19 5.28
N VAL A 166 10.40 13.19 5.73
CA VAL A 166 11.83 13.02 5.44
C VAL A 166 12.10 13.00 3.94
N LYS A 167 11.23 12.37 3.13
CA LYS A 167 11.43 12.35 1.67
C LYS A 167 11.05 13.66 0.99
N LEU A 168 10.10 14.41 1.54
CA LEU A 168 9.76 15.76 1.07
C LEU A 168 10.88 16.77 1.40
N GLU A 169 11.51 16.64 2.56
CA GLU A 169 12.68 17.45 2.96
C GLU A 169 13.89 17.18 2.05
N GLN A 170 14.20 15.90 1.77
CA GLN A 170 15.22 15.56 0.76
C GLN A 170 14.92 16.18 -0.61
N ILE A 171 13.67 16.10 -1.09
CA ILE A 171 13.27 16.69 -2.38
C ILE A 171 13.40 18.23 -2.37
N GLU A 172 13.17 18.88 -1.23
CA GLU A 172 13.36 20.32 -1.04
C GLU A 172 14.84 20.72 -1.08
N GLU A 173 15.73 19.89 -0.53
CA GLU A 173 17.19 20.09 -0.54
C GLU A 173 17.84 19.73 -1.89
N ASP A 174 17.40 18.65 -2.55
CA ASP A 174 17.91 18.17 -3.84
C ASP A 174 17.59 19.13 -5.01
N HIS A 175 16.51 19.92 -4.91
CA HIS A 175 16.02 20.77 -6.00
C HIS A 175 15.80 22.23 -5.61
N SER A 176 16.48 23.17 -6.29
CA SER A 176 16.34 24.61 -6.03
C SER A 176 15.03 25.22 -6.56
N LEU A 177 14.45 24.65 -7.63
CA LEU A 177 13.26 25.19 -8.28
C LEU A 177 11.99 24.55 -7.71
N HIS A 178 11.01 25.37 -7.32
CA HIS A 178 9.70 24.90 -6.82
C HIS A 178 9.06 23.88 -7.75
N VAL A 179 8.98 24.17 -9.05
CA VAL A 179 8.40 23.26 -10.06
C VAL A 179 9.14 21.92 -10.11
N GLU A 180 10.47 21.91 -9.91
CA GLU A 180 11.24 20.65 -9.85
C GLU A 180 10.95 19.87 -8.57
N ARG A 181 10.84 20.53 -7.41
CA ARG A 181 10.45 19.89 -6.14
C ARG A 181 9.10 19.18 -6.27
N VAL A 182 8.09 19.88 -6.77
CA VAL A 182 6.76 19.30 -6.98
C VAL A 182 6.79 18.18 -8.03
N PHE A 183 7.49 18.38 -9.13
CA PHE A 183 7.64 17.37 -10.17
C PHE A 183 8.36 16.10 -9.67
N ALA A 184 9.41 16.25 -8.87
CA ALA A 184 10.13 15.15 -8.23
C ALA A 184 9.23 14.39 -7.23
N MET A 185 8.44 15.11 -6.44
CA MET A 185 7.41 14.54 -5.56
C MET A 185 6.37 13.73 -6.34
N LEU A 186 5.80 14.30 -7.41
CA LEU A 186 4.82 13.62 -8.27
C LEU A 186 5.44 12.40 -8.99
N ARG A 187 6.70 12.50 -9.43
CA ARG A 187 7.48 11.39 -10.01
C ARG A 187 7.76 10.29 -8.98
N TYR A 188 7.97 10.64 -7.72
CA TYR A 188 8.12 9.70 -6.61
C TYR A 188 6.80 8.99 -6.29
N TRP A 189 5.67 9.71 -6.24
CA TRP A 189 4.33 9.11 -6.17
C TRP A 189 4.06 8.15 -7.33
N ARG A 190 4.40 8.51 -8.58
CA ARG A 190 4.28 7.60 -9.73
C ARG A 190 5.08 6.31 -9.54
N LYS A 191 6.28 6.37 -8.95
CA LYS A 191 7.09 5.18 -8.61
C LYS A 191 6.45 4.32 -7.51
N LEU A 192 5.76 4.92 -6.54
CA LEU A 192 5.03 4.22 -5.48
C LEU A 192 3.79 3.51 -6.01
N GLN A 193 2.99 4.18 -6.85
CA GLN A 193 1.72 3.64 -7.37
C GLN A 193 1.88 2.72 -8.60
N ARG A 194 3.03 2.77 -9.30
CA ARG A 194 3.34 1.99 -10.50
C ARG A 194 2.18 2.03 -11.51
N ASP A 195 1.53 0.89 -11.74
CA ASP A 195 0.47 0.68 -12.73
C ASP A 195 -0.85 1.39 -12.36
N LYS A 196 -1.00 1.87 -11.12
CA LYS A 196 -2.15 2.68 -10.66
C LYS A 196 -1.95 4.19 -10.84
N ALA A 197 -0.80 4.63 -11.32
CA ALA A 197 -0.50 6.05 -11.54
C ALA A 197 -1.15 6.56 -12.84
N THR A 198 -2.48 6.68 -12.81
CA THR A 198 -3.34 7.17 -13.90
C THR A 198 -3.68 8.65 -13.72
N ALA A 199 -3.91 9.39 -14.80
CA ALA A 199 -4.26 10.82 -14.72
C ALA A 199 -5.53 11.07 -13.90
N ALA A 200 -6.57 10.26 -14.10
CA ALA A 200 -7.79 10.28 -13.31
C ALA A 200 -7.56 9.95 -11.81
N HIS A 201 -6.58 9.10 -11.48
CA HIS A 201 -6.27 8.79 -10.07
C HIS A 201 -5.56 9.96 -9.40
N LEU A 202 -4.60 10.61 -10.09
CA LEU A 202 -3.96 11.83 -9.60
C LEU A 202 -4.99 12.97 -9.42
N HIS A 203 -5.89 13.15 -10.40
CA HIS A 203 -6.95 14.15 -10.31
C HIS A 203 -7.91 13.87 -9.15
N SER A 204 -8.37 12.62 -8.98
CA SER A 204 -9.24 12.24 -7.88
C SER A 204 -8.58 12.44 -6.50
N LEU A 205 -7.27 12.17 -6.38
CA LEU A 205 -6.50 12.44 -5.16
C LEU A 205 -6.38 13.94 -4.89
N LEU A 206 -6.01 14.75 -5.89
CA LEU A 206 -5.89 16.20 -5.75
C LEU A 206 -7.25 16.88 -5.49
N SER A 207 -8.34 16.33 -6.02
CA SER A 207 -9.72 16.82 -5.78
C SER A 207 -10.32 16.37 -4.44
N GLN A 208 -9.75 15.35 -3.78
CA GLN A 208 -10.15 14.93 -2.43
C GLN A 208 -9.46 15.75 -1.32
N GLY A 209 -8.35 16.43 -1.64
CA GLY A 209 -7.66 17.33 -0.73
C GLY A 209 -8.27 18.72 -0.76
N ASP A 210 -9.18 19.02 0.18
CA ASP A 210 -9.97 20.26 0.33
C ASP A 210 -9.16 21.55 0.64
N GLU A 211 -7.89 21.62 0.22
CA GLU A 211 -6.91 22.54 0.83
C GLU A 211 -5.99 23.31 -0.15
N ALA A 212 -6.04 23.11 -1.48
CA ALA A 212 -5.02 23.74 -2.35
C ALA A 212 -5.31 24.07 -3.83
N LEU A 213 -6.25 23.42 -4.55
CA LEU A 213 -6.41 23.66 -6.00
C LEU A 213 -7.87 23.75 -6.43
N LEU A 214 -8.15 24.69 -7.33
CA LEU A 214 -9.41 24.70 -8.08
C LEU A 214 -9.42 23.49 -9.03
N PRO A 215 -10.55 22.78 -9.19
CA PRO A 215 -10.67 21.69 -10.17
C PRO A 215 -10.25 22.14 -11.58
N GLU A 216 -10.55 23.39 -11.94
CA GLU A 216 -10.17 24.06 -13.19
C GLU A 216 -8.66 23.98 -13.52
N ASP A 217 -7.79 24.06 -12.49
CA ASP A 217 -6.32 24.01 -12.64
C ASP A 217 -5.75 22.59 -12.81
N ILE A 218 -6.59 21.56 -12.74
CA ILE A 218 -6.22 20.15 -12.93
C ILE A 218 -7.10 19.42 -13.94
N ASP A 219 -8.23 20.01 -14.37
CA ASP A 219 -9.21 19.42 -15.30
C ASP A 219 -8.60 19.04 -16.66
N PHE A 220 -7.50 19.70 -17.06
CA PHE A 220 -6.71 19.31 -18.25
C PHE A 220 -6.15 17.88 -18.17
N LEU A 221 -6.03 17.28 -16.97
CA LEU A 221 -5.63 15.88 -16.79
C LEU A 221 -6.69 14.88 -17.27
N ILE A 222 -7.97 15.26 -17.22
CA ILE A 222 -9.11 14.41 -17.59
C ILE A 222 -9.57 14.74 -19.03
N ASN A 223 -9.48 16.00 -19.45
CA ASN A 223 -9.95 16.47 -20.76
C ASN A 223 -8.90 16.40 -21.89
N SER A 224 -7.76 15.73 -21.68
CA SER A 224 -6.76 15.51 -22.74
C SER A 224 -7.01 14.21 -23.50
N ASP A 225 -7.90 14.27 -24.50
CA ASP A 225 -8.01 13.31 -25.63
C ASP A 225 -7.46 13.96 -26.92
#